data_AF-A0A257QRH1-F1
#
_entry.id   AF-A0A257QRH1-F1
#
_cell.length_a   1.000
_cell.length_b   1.000
_cell.length_c   1.000
_cell.angle_alpha   90.00
_cell.angle_beta   90.00
_cell.angle_gamma   90.00
#
_symmetry.space_group_name_H-M   'P 1'
#
loop_
_entity.id
_entity.type
_entity.pdbx_description
1 polymer ?
#
loop_
_entity_poly.entity_id
_entity_poly.type
_entity_poly.pdbx_seq_one_letter_code
_entity_poly.pdbx_strand_id
1 'polypeptide(L)'
;MPTPTSSVPSVQFTSTGVVVPTDADILSGVQQDMNAAFGGDMNPALETPQGQLASSTAAIIADKNAQIALIANQVNPDFSENRWQDA
;
A
#
# COMPACT_ATOMS: atom_id res chain seq x y z
N MET A 1 1.26 -5.46 23.11
CA MET A 1 0.41 -5.66 21.92
C MET A 1 1.26 -6.41 20.91
N PRO A 2 0.89 -7.62 20.47
CA PRO A 2 1.56 -8.22 19.31
C PRO A 2 1.39 -7.30 18.10
N THR A 3 2.42 -7.18 17.27
CA THR A 3 2.32 -6.45 16.00
C THR A 3 1.28 -7.17 15.14
N PRO A 4 0.17 -6.52 14.75
CA PRO A 4 -0.79 -7.16 13.85
C PRO A 4 -0.07 -7.48 12.53
N THR A 5 -0.18 -8.73 12.09
CA THR A 5 0.32 -9.18 10.78
C THR A 5 -0.76 -8.90 9.74
N SER A 6 -0.38 -8.35 8.59
CA SER A 6 -1.27 -8.06 7.46
C SER A 6 -0.87 -8.89 6.25
N SER A 7 -1.86 -9.28 5.46
CA SER A 7 -1.67 -9.94 4.16
C SER A 7 -1.30 -8.94 3.06
N VAL A 8 -1.42 -7.63 3.32
CA VAL A 8 -0.94 -6.58 2.42
C VAL A 8 0.60 -6.59 2.40
N PRO A 9 1.24 -6.78 1.23
CA PRO A 9 2.70 -6.76 1.16
C PRO A 9 3.25 -5.39 1.59
N SER A 10 4.34 -5.40 2.34
CA SER A 10 4.99 -4.15 2.79
C SER A 10 5.88 -3.55 1.71
N VAL A 11 6.03 -2.22 1.72
CA VAL A 11 7.06 -1.51 0.95
C VAL A 11 8.45 -2.04 1.31
N GLN A 12 9.28 -2.31 0.30
CA GLN A 12 10.64 -2.82 0.49
C GLN A 12 11.65 -1.74 0.15
N PHE A 13 12.57 -1.47 1.07
CA PHE A 13 13.76 -0.65 0.79
C PHE A 13 14.92 -1.58 0.44
N THR A 14 15.44 -1.43 -0.77
CA THR A 14 16.52 -2.26 -1.31
C THR A 14 17.76 -1.41 -1.57
N SER A 15 18.89 -2.05 -1.87
CA SER A 15 20.10 -1.35 -2.29
C SER A 15 19.95 -0.58 -3.61
N THR A 16 18.96 -0.95 -4.44
CA THR A 16 18.68 -0.31 -5.73
C THR A 16 17.55 0.71 -5.66
N GLY A 17 16.91 0.90 -4.50
CA GLY A 17 15.80 1.84 -4.31
C GLY A 17 14.60 1.23 -3.58
N VAL A 18 13.49 1.97 -3.59
CA VAL A 18 12.22 1.57 -2.96
C VAL A 18 11.34 0.80 -3.95
N VAL A 19 10.75 -0.30 -3.49
CA VAL A 19 9.78 -1.11 -4.24
C VAL A 19 8.46 -1.08 -3.50
N VAL A 20 7.43 -0.55 -4.16
CA VAL A 20 6.06 -0.52 -3.64
C VAL A 20 5.26 -1.68 -4.25
N PRO A 21 4.37 -2.32 -3.47
CA PRO A 21 3.48 -3.35 -4.01
C PRO A 21 2.52 -2.77 -5.05
N THR A 22 2.02 -3.61 -5.96
CA THR A 22 1.02 -3.16 -6.93
C THR A 22 -0.34 -2.94 -6.27
N ASP A 23 -1.18 -2.08 -6.87
CA ASP A 23 -2.55 -1.85 -6.39
C ASP A 23 -3.36 -3.15 -6.30
N ALA A 24 -3.14 -4.09 -7.22
CA ALA A 24 -3.77 -5.40 -7.21
C ALA A 24 -3.32 -6.27 -6.02
N ASP A 25 -2.03 -6.27 -5.70
CA ASP A 25 -1.49 -6.99 -4.54
C ASP A 25 -2.00 -6.38 -3.23
N ILE A 26 -2.07 -5.04 -3.16
CA ILE A 26 -2.65 -4.33 -2.01
C ILE A 26 -4.11 -4.71 -1.84
N LEU A 27 -4.92 -4.64 -2.91
CA LEU A 27 -6.34 -4.99 -2.86
C LEU A 27 -6.55 -6.44 -2.43
N SER A 28 -5.77 -7.37 -2.97
CA SER A 28 -5.84 -8.79 -2.59
C SER A 28 -5.52 -8.99 -1.11
N GLY A 29 -4.47 -8.34 -0.60
CA GLY A 29 -4.11 -8.39 0.81
C GLY A 29 -5.19 -7.81 1.73
N VAL A 30 -5.78 -6.66 1.36
CA VAL A 30 -6.88 -6.05 2.11
C VAL A 30 -8.11 -6.96 2.13
N GLN A 31 -8.48 -7.55 0.99
CA GLN A 31 -9.60 -8.49 0.92
C GLN A 31 -9.37 -9.73 1.80
N GLN A 32 -8.14 -10.26 1.87
CA GLN A 32 -7.80 -11.38 2.74
C GLN A 32 -7.90 -11.00 4.22
N ASP A 33 -7.33 -9.87 4.62
CA ASP A 33 -7.38 -9.38 6.01
C ASP A 33 -8.83 -9.12 6.44
N MET A 34 -9.63 -8.46 5.59
CA MET A 34 -11.05 -8.24 5.85
C MET A 34 -11.83 -9.54 5.92
N ASN A 35 -11.62 -10.46 4.96
CA ASN A 35 -12.33 -11.74 4.95
C ASN A 35 -12.06 -12.53 6.24
N ALA A 36 -10.79 -12.59 6.68
CA ALA A 36 -10.43 -13.22 7.94
C ALA A 36 -11.09 -12.54 9.15
N ALA A 37 -11.13 -11.21 9.17
CA ALA A 37 -11.75 -10.44 10.26
C ALA A 37 -13.29 -10.59 10.32
N PHE A 38 -13.95 -10.77 9.17
CA PHE A 38 -15.40 -10.93 9.07
C PHE A 38 -15.88 -12.39 9.18
N GLY A 39 -14.97 -13.35 9.40
CA GLY A 39 -15.32 -14.76 9.63
C GLY A 39 -15.28 -15.67 8.40
N GLY A 40 -14.75 -15.20 7.26
CA GLY A 40 -14.37 -16.04 6.11
C GLY A 40 -15.33 -16.06 4.92
N ASP A 41 -16.54 -15.51 5.06
CA ASP A 41 -17.61 -15.57 4.04
C ASP A 41 -17.94 -14.20 3.43
N MET A 42 -16.96 -13.30 3.33
CA MET A 42 -17.13 -11.98 2.71
C MET A 42 -17.35 -12.12 1.20
N ASN A 43 -18.22 -11.30 0.60
CA ASN A 43 -18.34 -11.18 -0.86
C ASN A 43 -17.37 -10.09 -1.38
N PRO A 44 -16.25 -10.45 -2.04
CA PRO A 44 -15.22 -9.50 -2.43
C PRO A 44 -15.50 -8.78 -3.76
N ALA A 45 -16.62 -9.08 -4.43
CA ALA A 45 -16.96 -8.45 -5.70
C ALA A 45 -17.00 -6.92 -5.55
N LEU A 46 -16.38 -6.19 -6.48
CA LEU A 46 -16.07 -4.77 -6.29
C LEU A 46 -17.33 -3.90 -6.18
N GLU A 47 -18.45 -4.34 -6.73
CA GLU A 47 -19.75 -3.68 -6.66
C GLU A 47 -20.49 -3.89 -5.33
N THR A 48 -20.00 -4.75 -4.44
CA THR A 48 -20.61 -4.98 -3.12
C THR A 48 -20.13 -3.93 -2.12
N PRO A 49 -20.86 -3.70 -1.01
CA PRO A 49 -20.37 -2.83 0.06
C PRO A 49 -19.00 -3.26 0.60
N GLN A 50 -18.76 -4.57 0.74
CA GLN A 50 -17.47 -5.08 1.23
C GLN A 50 -16.35 -4.89 0.20
N GLY A 51 -16.63 -5.08 -1.09
CA GLY A 51 -15.70 -4.82 -2.17
C GLY A 51 -15.35 -3.34 -2.31
N GLN A 52 -16.32 -2.44 -2.14
CA GLN A 52 -16.09 -0.99 -2.12
C GLN A 52 -15.24 -0.56 -0.91
N LEU A 53 -15.50 -1.11 0.28
CA LEU A 53 -14.68 -0.85 1.47
C LEU A 53 -13.24 -1.32 1.25
N ALA A 54 -13.04 -2.54 0.77
CA ALA A 54 -11.71 -3.06 0.47
C ALA A 54 -10.98 -2.21 -0.59
N SER A 55 -11.70 -1.77 -1.63
CA SER A 55 -11.16 -0.91 -2.69
C SER A 55 -10.73 0.45 -2.17
N SER A 56 -11.56 1.09 -1.33
CA SER A 56 -11.25 2.39 -0.72
C SER A 56 -10.02 2.28 0.18
N THR A 57 -9.95 1.25 1.02
CA THR A 57 -8.77 1.01 1.87
C THR A 57 -7.51 0.74 1.04
N ALA A 58 -7.60 -0.09 0.00
CA ALA A 58 -6.48 -0.35 -0.90
C ALA A 58 -5.99 0.92 -1.60
N ALA A 59 -6.90 1.78 -2.06
CA ALA A 59 -6.56 3.06 -2.69
C ALA A 59 -5.81 4.00 -1.72
N ILE A 60 -6.24 4.07 -0.45
CA ILE A 60 -5.55 4.87 0.58
C ILE A 60 -4.13 4.34 0.83
N ILE A 61 -3.96 3.02 0.89
CA ILE A 61 -2.64 2.40 1.07
C ILE A 61 -1.75 2.66 -0.15
N ALA A 62 -2.29 2.51 -1.36
CA ALA A 62 -1.56 2.79 -2.60
C ALA A 62 -1.09 4.25 -2.67
N ASP A 63 -1.95 5.22 -2.36
CA ASP A 63 -1.58 6.64 -2.29
C ASP A 63 -0.46 6.89 -1.27
N LYS A 64 -0.55 6.28 -0.08
CA LYS A 64 0.50 6.43 0.93
C LYS A 64 1.82 5.81 0.49
N ASN A 65 1.78 4.63 -0.14
CA ASN A 65 2.97 3.98 -0.69
C ASN A 65 3.61 4.83 -1.79
N ALA A 66 2.81 5.47 -2.65
CA ALA A 66 3.30 6.39 -3.68
C ALA A 66 3.99 7.62 -3.07
N GLN A 67 3.43 8.20 -2.00
CA GLN A 67 4.06 9.31 -1.28
C GLN A 67 5.38 8.90 -0.62
N ILE A 68 5.46 7.68 -0.06
CA ILE A 68 6.71 7.13 0.50
C ILE A 68 7.76 6.98 -0.61
N ALA A 69 7.35 6.42 -1.76
CA ALA A 69 8.25 6.25 -2.89
C ALA A 69 8.77 7.59 -3.42
N LEU A 70 7.89 8.59 -3.50
CA LEU A 70 8.28 9.96 -3.86
C LEU A 70 9.35 10.50 -2.91
N ILE A 71 9.10 10.48 -1.60
CA ILE A 71 10.05 11.00 -0.60
C ILE A 71 11.38 10.24 -0.66
N ALA A 72 11.36 8.91 -0.82
CA ALA A 72 12.57 8.12 -0.95
C ALA A 72 13.40 8.54 -2.16
N ASN A 73 12.76 8.84 -3.29
CA ASN A 73 13.45 9.34 -4.48
C ASN A 73 14.02 10.76 -4.28
N GLN A 74 13.41 11.59 -3.45
CA GLN A 74 13.93 12.93 -3.13
C GLN A 74 15.22 12.93 -2.30
N VAL A 75 15.61 11.79 -1.70
CA VAL A 75 16.86 11.69 -0.92
C VAL A 75 18.09 11.63 -1.83
N ASN A 76 17.96 11.04 -3.03
CA ASN A 76 19.07 10.98 -3.98
C ASN A 76 19.07 12.26 -4.83
N PRO A 77 20.16 13.06 -4.83
CA PRO A 77 20.22 14.30 -5.60
C PRO A 77 20.08 14.11 -7.12
N ASP A 78 20.38 12.92 -7.65
CA ASP A 78 20.18 12.62 -9.07
C ASP A 78 18.69 12.49 -9.45
N PHE A 79 17.81 12.23 -8.47
CA PHE A 79 16.36 12.04 -8.66
C PHE A 79 15.51 13.07 -7.91
N SER A 80 16.11 13.91 -7.08
CA SER A 80 15.38 14.93 -6.34
C SER A 80 15.00 16.10 -7.23
N GLU A 81 13.92 16.79 -6.90
CA GLU A 81 13.34 17.89 -7.68
C GLU A 81 12.83 19.01 -6.76
N ASN A 82 12.62 20.21 -7.32
CA ASN A 82 12.03 21.36 -6.63
C ASN A 82 12.81 21.75 -5.35
N ARG A 83 12.08 22.09 -4.27
CA ARG A 83 12.65 22.51 -2.96
C ARG A 83 13.55 21.45 -2.33
N TRP A 84 13.49 20.19 -2.79
CA TRP A 84 14.31 19.10 -2.26
C TRP A 84 15.77 19.13 -2.77
N GLN A 85 16.09 19.95 -3.78
CA GLN A 85 17.46 20.20 -4.25
C GLN A 85 18.18 21.33 -3.50
N ASP A 86 17.47 22.14 -2.71
CA ASP A 86 17.97 23.34 -2.02
C ASP A 86 18.59 23.01 -0.64
N ALA A 87 19.19 21.81 -0.50
CA ALA A 87 19.69 21.26 0.77
C ALA A 87 21.14 21.64 1.08
#